data_AF-A0AA38CKW7-F1
#
_entry.id   AF-A0AA38CKW7-F1
#
_cell.length_a   1.000
_cell.length_b   1.000
_cell.length_c   1.000
_cell.angle_alpha   90.00
_cell.angle_beta   90.00
_cell.angle_gamma   90.00
#
_symmetry.space_group_name_H-M   'P 1'
#
loop_
_entity.id
_entity.type
_entity.pdbx_description
1 polymer ?
#
loop_
_entity_poly.entity_id
_entity_poly.type
_entity_poly.pdbx_seq_one_letter_code
_entity_poly.pdbx_strand_id
1 'polypeptide(L)'
;ELLMAGSDTTAATVEWAMAELIHRPHIMKLVQTELDQVVDRNRRVEESDIERLPYLHAVVKEVLRLHPAAPFMIPHRADSSCEVAGFGIPKHTQ
;
A
#
# COMPACT_ATOMS: atom_id res chain seq x y z
N GLU A 1 -5.24 -0.82 19.74
CA GLU A 1 -4.12 -0.96 18.77
C GLU A 1 -4.50 -1.57 17.43
N LEU A 2 -4.87 -2.86 17.30
CA LEU A 2 -5.16 -3.47 15.98
C LEU A 2 -6.26 -2.75 15.17
N LEU A 3 -7.34 -2.34 15.84
CA LEU A 3 -8.45 -1.63 15.20
C LEU A 3 -8.01 -0.27 14.64
N MET A 4 -7.26 0.51 15.42
CA MET A 4 -6.80 1.84 15.02
C MET A 4 -5.78 1.75 13.88
N ALA A 5 -4.77 0.88 14.01
CA ALA A 5 -3.78 0.66 12.97
C ALA A 5 -4.45 0.21 11.65
N GLY A 6 -5.38 -0.73 11.70
CA GLY A 6 -6.10 -1.20 10.52
C GLY A 6 -7.07 -0.17 9.92
N SER A 7 -7.68 0.69 10.74
CA SER A 7 -8.67 1.67 10.27
C SER A 7 -7.99 2.83 9.54
N ASP A 8 -7.06 3.52 10.19
CA ASP A 8 -6.49 4.75 9.66
C ASP A 8 -5.61 4.49 8.43
N THR A 9 -4.78 3.44 8.47
CA THR A 9 -3.87 3.11 7.35
C THR A 9 -4.61 2.62 6.12
N THR A 10 -5.65 1.79 6.29
CA THR A 10 -6.45 1.28 5.18
C THR A 10 -7.29 2.41 4.57
N ALA A 11 -7.90 3.26 5.39
CA ALA A 11 -8.70 4.40 4.92
C ALA A 11 -7.85 5.35 4.07
N ALA A 12 -6.68 5.77 4.56
CA ALA A 12 -5.78 6.64 3.82
C ALA A 12 -5.31 6.00 2.50
N THR A 13 -5.00 4.71 2.50
CA THR A 13 -4.55 3.99 1.29
C THR A 13 -5.66 3.93 0.24
N VAL A 14 -6.90 3.64 0.65
CA VAL A 14 -8.06 3.60 -0.27
C VAL A 14 -8.38 4.99 -0.81
N GLU A 15 -8.31 6.03 0.02
CA GLU A 15 -8.51 7.41 -0.39
C GLU A 15 -7.51 7.81 -1.49
N TRP A 16 -6.22 7.57 -1.29
CA TRP A 16 -5.19 7.84 -2.29
C TRP A 16 -5.36 6.98 -3.54
N ALA A 17 -5.73 5.71 -3.40
CA ALA A 17 -6.00 4.86 -4.56
C ALA A 17 -7.11 5.42 -5.44
N MET A 18 -8.22 5.86 -4.83
CA MET A 18 -9.33 6.47 -5.56
C MET A 18 -8.94 7.82 -6.17
N ALA A 19 -8.21 8.66 -5.43
CA ALA A 19 -7.70 9.91 -5.96
C ALA A 19 -6.84 9.66 -7.20
N GLU A 20 -5.86 8.75 -7.14
CA GLU A 20 -4.95 8.48 -8.26
C GLU A 20 -5.67 7.88 -9.48
N LEU A 21 -6.67 7.01 -9.27
CA LEU A 21 -7.46 6.41 -10.35
C LEU A 21 -8.39 7.43 -11.03
N ILE A 22 -9.05 8.31 -10.27
CA ILE A 22 -9.91 9.37 -10.81
C ILE A 22 -9.09 10.37 -11.63
N HIS A 23 -7.88 10.73 -11.17
CA HIS A 23 -6.97 11.61 -11.90
C HIS A 23 -6.36 10.93 -13.14
N ARG A 24 -6.34 9.59 -13.21
CA ARG A 24 -5.79 8.81 -14.33
C ARG A 24 -6.84 7.85 -14.91
N PRO A 25 -7.84 8.37 -15.65
CA PRO A 25 -8.96 7.55 -16.14
C PRO A 25 -8.55 6.39 -17.05
N HIS A 26 -7.41 6.50 -17.76
CA HIS A 26 -6.87 5.40 -18.55
C HIS A 26 -6.41 4.20 -17.69
N ILE A 27 -5.79 4.46 -16.53
CA ILE A 27 -5.40 3.42 -15.57
C ILE A 27 -6.64 2.81 -14.93
N MET A 28 -7.61 3.64 -14.55
CA MET A 28 -8.90 3.16 -14.03
C MET A 28 -9.60 2.20 -14.99
N LYS A 29 -9.61 2.53 -16.29
CA LYS A 29 -10.17 1.66 -17.32
C LYS A 29 -9.41 0.33 -17.45
N LEU A 30 -8.08 0.33 -17.31
CA LEU A 30 -7.28 -0.90 -17.36
C LEU A 30 -7.58 -1.83 -16.17
N VAL A 31 -7.68 -1.28 -14.96
CA VAL A 31 -8.08 -2.05 -13.76
C VAL A 31 -9.49 -2.63 -13.93
N GLN A 32 -10.44 -1.83 -14.41
CA GLN A 32 -11.81 -2.30 -14.68
C GLN A 32 -11.84 -3.41 -15.73
N THR A 33 -11.00 -3.30 -16.77
CA THR A 33 -10.90 -4.32 -17.81
C THR A 33 -10.34 -5.63 -17.26
N GLU A 34 -9.31 -5.57 -16.41
CA GLU A 34 -8.78 -6.75 -15.72
C GLU A 34 -9.85 -7.41 -14.83
N LEU A 35 -10.59 -6.61 -14.05
CA LEU A 35 -11.68 -7.11 -13.21
C LEU A 35 -12.79 -7.78 -14.04
N ASP A 36 -13.23 -7.13 -15.13
CA ASP A 36 -14.24 -7.68 -16.03
C ASP A 36 -13.79 -9.02 -16.65
N GLN A 37 -12.48 -9.19 -16.94
CA GLN A 37 -11.93 -10.42 -17.52
C GLN A 37 -11.77 -11.57 -16.51
N VAL A 38 -11.38 -11.26 -15.27
CA VAL A 38 -11.01 -12.28 -14.26
C VAL A 38 -12.21 -12.68 -13.40
N VAL A 39 -13.04 -11.71 -13.03
CA VAL A 39 -14.12 -11.90 -12.05
C VAL A 39 -15.47 -12.10 -12.73
N ASP A 40 -15.67 -11.54 -13.93
CA ASP A 40 -16.96 -11.37 -14.61
C ASP A 40 -17.90 -10.40 -13.86
N ARG A 41 -18.82 -9.77 -14.61
CA ARG A 41 -19.75 -8.76 -14.10
C ARG A 41 -20.91 -9.33 -13.28
N ASN A 42 -21.07 -10.65 -13.30
CA ASN A 42 -22.21 -11.34 -12.68
C ASN A 42 -21.98 -11.70 -11.21
N ARG A 43 -20.79 -11.45 -10.67
CA ARG A 43 -20.47 -11.72 -9.25
C ARG A 43 -19.57 -10.65 -8.64
N ARG A 44 -19.44 -10.68 -7.32
CA ARG A 44 -18.51 -9.82 -6.59
C ARG A 44 -17.11 -10.42 -6.59
N VAL A 45 -16.10 -9.56 -6.44
CA VAL A 45 -14.71 -9.96 -6.21
C VAL A 45 -14.61 -10.75 -4.91
N GLU A 46 -13.89 -11.87 -4.95
CA GLU A 46 -13.54 -12.67 -3.77
C GLU A 46 -12.02 -12.64 -3.55
N GLU A 47 -11.57 -12.91 -2.33
CA GLU A 47 -10.12 -12.88 -2.00
C GLU A 47 -9.31 -13.88 -2.84
N SER A 48 -9.90 -15.02 -3.22
CA SER A 48 -9.28 -16.00 -4.12
C SER A 48 -9.05 -15.51 -5.56
N ASP A 49 -9.62 -14.35 -5.94
CA ASP A 49 -9.36 -13.74 -7.24
C ASP A 49 -8.05 -12.93 -7.26
N ILE A 50 -7.54 -12.50 -6.10
CA ILE A 50 -6.45 -11.53 -5.98
C ILE A 50 -5.18 -11.97 -6.74
N GLU A 51 -4.83 -13.25 -6.69
CA GLU A 51 -3.66 -13.78 -7.42
C GLU A 51 -3.77 -13.62 -8.94
N ARG A 52 -4.99 -13.52 -9.47
CA ARG A 52 -5.29 -13.34 -10.89
C ARG A 52 -5.51 -11.88 -11.27
N LEU A 53 -5.31 -10.92 -10.36
CA LEU A 53 -5.47 -9.49 -10.57
C LEU A 53 -4.12 -8.74 -10.46
N PRO A 54 -3.11 -9.06 -11.30
CA PRO A 54 -1.78 -8.49 -11.20
C PRO A 54 -1.74 -6.97 -11.42
N TYR A 55 -2.61 -6.40 -12.25
CA TYR A 55 -2.65 -4.98 -12.53
C TYR A 55 -3.28 -4.19 -11.37
N LEU A 56 -4.38 -4.68 -10.79
CA LEU A 56 -4.91 -4.11 -9.54
C LEU A 56 -3.86 -4.17 -8.42
N HIS A 57 -3.15 -5.29 -8.29
CA HIS A 57 -2.06 -5.41 -7.32
C HIS A 57 -0.93 -4.39 -7.60
N ALA A 58 -0.57 -4.18 -8.87
CA ALA A 58 0.39 -3.16 -9.25
C ALA A 58 -0.08 -1.74 -8.89
N VAL A 59 -1.37 -1.43 -9.08
CA VAL A 59 -1.96 -0.15 -8.68
C VAL A 59 -1.86 0.06 -7.16
N VAL A 60 -2.22 -0.94 -6.35
CA VAL A 60 -2.09 -0.84 -4.89
C VAL A 60 -0.63 -0.62 -4.47
N LYS A 61 0.31 -1.33 -5.08
CA LYS A 61 1.75 -1.13 -4.84
C LYS A 61 2.21 0.28 -5.20
N GLU A 62 1.76 0.80 -6.34
CA GLU A 62 2.15 2.13 -6.80
C GLU A 62 1.57 3.23 -5.92
N VAL A 63 0.32 3.06 -5.44
CA VAL A 63 -0.28 3.95 -4.45
C VAL A 63 0.54 3.96 -3.16
N LEU A 64 0.91 2.79 -2.64
CA LEU A 64 1.76 2.70 -1.44
C LEU A 64 3.17 3.27 -1.65
N ARG A 65 3.71 3.20 -2.87
CA ARG A 65 5.01 3.79 -3.23
C ARG A 65 4.95 5.32 -3.24
N LEU A 66 3.86 5.89 -3.76
CA LEU A 66 3.67 7.34 -3.86
C LEU A 66 3.19 7.95 -2.54
N HIS A 67 2.29 7.25 -1.84
CA HIS A 67 1.55 7.73 -0.67
C HIS A 67 1.62 6.70 0.48
N PRO A 68 2.79 6.48 1.09
CA PRO A 68 2.91 5.58 2.22
C PRO A 68 2.07 6.09 3.40
N ALA A 69 1.22 5.23 3.98
CA ALA A 69 0.36 5.62 5.10
C ALA A 69 1.14 6.05 6.36
N ALA A 70 2.41 5.63 6.48
CA ALA A 70 3.33 6.06 7.53
C ALA A 70 4.68 6.48 6.91
N PRO A 71 4.82 7.71 6.38
CA PRO A 71 6.00 8.15 5.64
C PRO A 71 7.31 8.10 6.43
N PHE A 72 7.25 8.21 7.77
CA PHE A 72 8.40 8.19 8.66
C PHE A 72 8.49 6.91 9.51
N MET A 73 7.62 5.93 9.26
CA MET A 73 7.50 4.71 10.05
C MET A 73 7.29 4.98 11.56
N ILE A 74 7.32 3.92 12.37
CA ILE A 74 7.39 4.05 13.82
C ILE A 74 8.86 4.25 14.19
N PRO A 75 9.20 5.18 15.10
CA PRO A 75 10.58 5.38 15.50
C PRO A 75 11.24 4.09 16.01
N HIS A 76 12.45 3.82 15.51
CA HIS A 76 13.30 2.75 16.01
C HIS A 76 14.27 3.32 17.04
N ARG A 77 14.74 2.50 17.99
CA ARG A 77 15.74 2.93 18.98
C ARG A 77 16.87 1.91 19.02
N ALA A 78 18.11 2.41 19.01
CA ALA A 78 19.28 1.55 19.12
C ALA A 78 19.40 0.95 20.54
N ASP A 79 19.30 -0.37 20.66
CA ASP A 79 19.48 -1.07 21.95
C ASP A 79 20.94 -1.15 22.40
N SER A 80 21.88 -1.05 21.45
CA SER A 80 23.31 -0.96 21.69
C SER A 80 23.96 -0.08 20.61
N SER A 81 25.16 0.43 20.87
CA SER A 81 25.89 1.20 19.85
C SER A 81 26.20 0.28 18.67
N CYS A 82 25.87 0.70 17.45
CA CYS A 82 26.09 -0.07 16.23
C CYS A 82 26.65 0.80 15.11
N GLU A 83 26.97 0.19 13.98
CA GLU A 83 27.38 0.90 12.76
C GLU A 83 26.37 0.63 11.65
N VAL A 84 25.94 1.69 10.96
CA VAL A 84 25.06 1.59 9.78
C VAL A 84 25.75 2.33 8.64
N ALA A 85 26.11 1.61 7.57
CA ALA A 85 26.78 2.17 6.39
C ALA A 85 28.02 3.02 6.72
N GLY A 86 28.84 2.61 7.69
CA GLY A 86 30.03 3.36 8.14
C GLY A 86 29.77 4.43 9.19
N PHE A 87 28.51 4.72 9.54
CA PHE A 87 28.15 5.69 10.57
C PHE A 87 27.94 5.02 11.93
N GLY A 88 28.67 5.48 12.95
CA GLY A 88 28.46 5.05 14.32
C GLY A 88 27.15 5.60 14.89
N ILE A 89 26.23 4.72 15.26
CA ILE A 89 24.94 5.01 15.90
C ILE A 89 25.07 4.70 17.39
N PRO A 90 25.08 5.71 18.29
CA PRO A 90 25.15 5.48 19.71
C PRO A 90 23.97 4.68 20.26
N LYS A 91 24.20 3.93 21.34
CA LYS A 91 23.13 3.33 22.14
C LYS A 91 22.09 4.39 22.50
N HIS A 92 20.82 4.05 22.33
CA HIS A 92 19.64 4.87 22.61
C HIS A 92 19.34 6.02 21.63
N THR A 93 20.09 6.16 20.54
CA THR A 93 19.67 6.99 19.40
C THR A 93 18.34 6.48 18.82
N GLN A 94 17.45 7.42 18.50
CA GLN A 94 16.17 7.20 17.82
C GLN A 94 16.28 7.61 16.34
#